data_AF-K9EFL1-F1
#
_entry.id   AF-K9EFL1-F1
#
_cell.length_a   1.000
_cell.length_b   1.000
_cell.length_c   1.000
_cell.angle_alpha   90.00
_cell.angle_beta   90.00
_cell.angle_gamma   90.00
#
_symmetry.space_group_name_H-M   'P 1'
#
loop_
_entity.id
_entity.type
_entity.pdbx_description
1 polymer ?
#
loop_
_entity_poly.entity_id
_entity_poly.type
_entity_poly.pdbx_seq_one_letter_code
_entity_poly.pdbx_strand_id
1 'polypeptide(L)'
;MAENIKRFVVLTPFSNAGVVACVCALRHLDMRVVPTASGTLIARELPVPKYDEWDIRNITGPDPDEEGSEDPSDDAPAVASMFSRLSPYGSILIDVNLVDDADGFDAGISGAVRARRFLGGEAGEEIPSGLLLNTLDPLVEKMVLAEEPDPEGTILTRDITPQMLEKLAGTAEIRDSSPSEEPSPSERESSSEQGSPSERESHE
;
A
#
# COMPACT_ATOMS: atom_id res chain seq x y z
N MET A 1 -5.10 30.98 12.13
CA MET A 1 -5.43 29.94 13.12
C MET A 1 -4.98 28.63 12.52
N ALA A 2 -3.83 28.11 12.95
CA ALA A 2 -3.30 26.85 12.47
C ALA A 2 -4.20 25.69 12.95
N GLU A 3 -4.56 24.78 12.06
CA GLU A 3 -5.27 23.55 12.42
C GLU A 3 -4.24 22.45 12.59
N ASN A 4 -4.20 21.81 13.76
CA ASN A 4 -3.41 20.60 13.95
C ASN A 4 -4.10 19.51 13.12
N ILE A 5 -3.42 19.02 12.09
CA ILE A 5 -3.93 17.95 11.22
C ILE A 5 -3.05 16.73 11.48
N LYS A 6 -3.67 15.66 11.99
CA LYS A 6 -3.01 14.36 12.08
C LYS A 6 -3.23 13.67 10.75
N ARG A 7 -2.16 13.19 10.12
CA ARG A 7 -2.26 12.42 8.87
C ARG A 7 -1.63 11.06 9.10
N PHE A 8 -2.20 10.04 8.49
CA PHE A 8 -1.49 8.79 8.31
C PHE A 8 -1.59 8.33 6.86
N VAL A 9 -0.58 7.57 6.45
CA VAL A 9 -0.59 6.87 5.18
C VAL A 9 -0.21 5.41 5.38
N VAL A 10 -0.87 4.52 4.65
CA VAL A 10 -0.54 3.10 4.59
C VAL A 10 -0.01 2.80 3.19
N LEU A 11 1.27 2.47 3.09
CA LEU A 11 1.87 1.99 1.87
C LEU A 11 1.66 0.48 1.75
N THR A 12 1.02 0.07 0.66
CA THR A 12 0.76 -1.32 0.32
C THR A 12 1.55 -1.73 -0.92
N PRO A 13 1.98 -3.00 -1.03
CA PRO A 13 2.73 -3.48 -2.19
C PRO A 13 1.83 -3.78 -3.41
N PHE A 14 0.54 -3.42 -3.37
CA PHE A 14 -0.37 -3.66 -4.49
C PHE A 14 -0.16 -2.63 -5.59
N SER A 15 -0.08 -3.07 -6.84
CA SER A 15 0.15 -2.20 -8.00
C SER A 15 -1.13 -1.59 -8.58
N ASN A 16 -2.30 -2.12 -8.23
CA ASN A 16 -3.58 -1.65 -8.76
C ASN A 16 -4.36 -0.86 -7.70
N ALA A 17 -4.30 0.47 -7.80
CA ALA A 17 -5.03 1.38 -6.92
C ALA A 17 -6.55 1.18 -6.95
N GLY A 18 -7.13 0.82 -8.09
CA GLY A 18 -8.57 0.55 -8.20
C GLY A 18 -9.02 -0.65 -7.36
N VAL A 19 -8.21 -1.71 -7.31
CA VAL A 19 -8.49 -2.88 -6.46
C VAL A 19 -8.39 -2.50 -4.98
N VAL A 20 -7.36 -1.76 -4.60
CA VAL A 20 -7.19 -1.28 -3.21
C VAL A 20 -8.36 -0.38 -2.80
N ALA A 21 -8.76 0.57 -3.66
CA ALA A 21 -9.91 1.43 -3.42
C ALA A 21 -11.21 0.64 -3.26
N CYS A 22 -11.41 -0.40 -4.06
CA CYS A 22 -12.55 -1.30 -3.91
C CYS A 22 -12.53 -2.07 -2.60
N VAL A 23 -11.36 -2.57 -2.16
CA VAL A 23 -11.22 -3.22 -0.85
C VAL A 23 -11.58 -2.26 0.28
N CYS A 24 -11.10 -1.01 0.21
CA CYS A 24 -11.48 0.02 1.17
C CYS A 24 -13.00 0.30 1.16
N ALA A 25 -13.60 0.47 -0.02
CA ALA A 25 -15.04 0.73 -0.16
C ALA A 25 -15.89 -0.43 0.38
N LEU A 26 -15.51 -1.68 0.11
CA LEU A 26 -16.16 -2.89 0.65
C LEU A 26 -16.09 -2.98 2.17
N ARG A 27 -15.08 -2.35 2.76
CA ARG A 27 -14.86 -2.29 4.20
C ARG A 27 -15.44 -1.02 4.83
N HIS A 28 -16.14 -0.21 4.05
CA HIS A 28 -16.69 1.08 4.45
C HIS A 28 -15.63 2.05 4.98
N LEU A 29 -14.43 2.02 4.40
CA LEU A 29 -13.33 2.94 4.72
C LEU A 29 -13.34 4.12 3.75
N ASP A 30 -13.59 5.33 4.25
CA ASP A 30 -13.49 6.60 3.50
C ASP A 30 -12.04 7.08 3.46
N MET A 31 -11.36 6.77 2.36
CA MET A 31 -9.93 6.94 2.19
C MET A 31 -9.62 7.57 0.85
N ARG A 32 -8.46 8.21 0.78
CA ARG A 32 -7.82 8.57 -0.47
C ARG A 32 -6.85 7.47 -0.88
N VAL A 33 -6.98 6.93 -2.07
CA VAL A 33 -6.10 5.87 -2.60
C VAL A 33 -5.31 6.42 -3.77
N VAL A 34 -3.99 6.34 -3.68
CA VAL A 34 -3.06 6.97 -4.61
C VAL A 34 -2.12 5.90 -5.20
N PRO A 35 -2.06 5.76 -6.54
CA PRO A 35 -1.05 4.92 -7.16
C PRO A 35 0.34 5.56 -7.03
N THR A 36 1.35 4.74 -6.73
CA THR A 36 2.76 5.17 -6.65
C THR A 36 3.67 4.16 -7.34
N ALA A 37 4.92 4.52 -7.64
CA ALA A 37 5.87 3.56 -8.22
C ALA A 37 6.22 2.41 -7.26
N SER A 38 6.14 2.64 -5.95
CA SER A 38 6.46 1.65 -4.91
C SER A 38 5.26 0.79 -4.49
N GLY A 39 4.07 1.02 -5.06
CA GLY A 39 2.83 0.33 -4.71
C GLY A 39 1.64 1.29 -4.64
N THR A 40 0.65 0.98 -3.80
CA THR A 40 -0.52 1.85 -3.62
C THR A 40 -0.53 2.42 -2.21
N LEU A 41 -0.69 3.73 -2.13
CA LEU A 41 -0.74 4.47 -0.88
C LEU A 41 -2.20 4.77 -0.51
N ILE A 42 -2.54 4.56 0.75
CA ILE A 42 -3.86 4.86 1.32
C ILE A 42 -3.66 5.97 2.33
N ALA A 43 -4.28 7.13 2.12
CA ALA A 43 -4.10 8.31 2.94
C ALA A 43 -5.40 8.74 3.61
N ARG A 44 -5.28 9.19 4.86
CA ARG A 44 -6.37 9.77 5.66
C ARG A 44 -5.84 10.96 6.45
N GLU A 45 -6.64 12.02 6.48
CA GLU A 45 -6.42 13.20 7.30
C GLU A 45 -7.48 13.24 8.38
N LEU A 46 -7.03 13.49 9.60
CA LEU A 46 -7.82 13.48 10.81
C LEU A 46 -7.80 14.89 11.40
N PRO A 47 -8.96 15.52 11.59
CA PRO A 47 -9.03 16.77 12.33
C PRO A 47 -8.61 16.50 13.79
N VAL A 48 -7.60 17.21 14.29
CA VAL A 48 -7.24 17.11 15.71
C VAL A 48 -8.16 18.05 16.50
N PRO A 49 -8.80 17.56 17.58
CA PRO A 49 -9.60 18.42 18.45
C PRO A 49 -8.77 19.59 18.97
N LYS A 50 -9.32 20.81 18.89
CA LYS A 50 -8.73 21.98 19.54
C LYS A 50 -9.34 22.14 20.92
N TYR A 51 -8.52 22.01 21.95
CA TYR A 51 -8.89 22.33 23.32
C TYR A 51 -8.53 23.78 23.64
N ASP A 52 -9.22 24.39 24.61
CA ASP A 52 -8.88 25.75 25.06
C ASP A 52 -7.54 25.75 25.84
N GLU A 53 -6.90 26.92 26.00
CA GLU A 53 -5.57 27.03 26.63
C GLU A 53 -5.52 26.55 28.09
N TRP A 54 -6.65 26.53 28.78
CA TRP A 54 -6.80 26.11 30.18
C TRP A 54 -7.41 24.71 30.32
N ASP A 55 -7.66 24.05 29.20
CA ASP A 55 -8.26 22.73 29.19
C ASP A 55 -7.27 21.70 29.71
N ILE A 56 -7.69 20.97 30.74
CA ILE A 56 -6.87 19.93 31.37
C ILE A 56 -6.49 18.83 30.39
N ARG A 57 -7.24 18.64 29.30
CA ARG A 57 -6.98 17.64 28.25
C ARG A 57 -5.71 17.92 27.44
N ASN A 58 -5.23 19.17 27.43
CA ASN A 58 -3.90 19.48 26.89
C ASN A 58 -2.77 18.81 27.68
N ILE A 59 -2.99 18.51 28.96
CA ILE A 59 -2.02 17.87 29.85
C ILE A 59 -2.32 16.38 30.02
N THR A 60 -3.62 16.05 30.13
CA THR A 60 -4.09 14.70 30.46
C THR A 60 -4.37 13.82 29.25
N GLY A 61 -4.42 14.40 28.04
CA GLY A 61 -4.86 13.73 26.83
C GLY A 61 -6.38 13.86 26.61
N PRO A 62 -6.90 13.43 25.46
CA PRO A 62 -8.34 13.35 25.21
C PRO A 62 -9.00 12.45 26.26
N ASP A 63 -10.30 12.65 26.52
CA ASP A 63 -11.04 11.70 27.35
C ASP A 63 -11.02 10.30 26.69
N PRO A 64 -11.04 9.20 27.46
CA PRO A 64 -11.00 7.85 26.89
C PRO A 64 -12.20 7.54 25.97
N ASP A 65 -13.30 8.30 26.12
CA ASP A 65 -14.47 8.24 25.24
C ASP A 65 -14.30 9.09 23.95
N GLU A 66 -13.32 9.99 23.90
CA GLU A 66 -12.85 10.73 22.71
C GLU A 66 -11.64 10.06 22.03
N GLU A 67 -10.88 9.22 22.76
CA GLU A 67 -9.76 8.39 22.25
C GLU A 67 -10.28 7.17 21.47
N GLY A 68 -11.02 7.43 20.41
CA GLY A 68 -11.57 6.41 19.55
C GLY A 68 -12.46 7.08 18.54
N SER A 69 -11.90 7.45 17.40
CA SER A 69 -12.71 7.79 16.23
C SER A 69 -13.65 6.61 15.96
N GLU A 70 -14.96 6.84 16.10
CA GLU A 70 -15.99 5.82 15.81
C GLU A 70 -15.92 5.38 14.34
N ASP A 71 -15.34 6.21 13.46
CA ASP A 71 -15.12 5.89 12.07
C ASP A 71 -13.97 4.86 11.93
N PRO A 72 -14.23 3.66 11.37
CA PRO A 72 -13.18 2.66 11.13
C PRO A 72 -12.09 3.17 10.19
N SER A 73 -12.35 4.25 9.45
CA SER A 73 -11.38 4.90 8.56
C SER A 73 -10.28 5.64 9.31
N ASP A 74 -10.46 5.89 10.59
CA ASP A 74 -9.55 6.72 11.37
C ASP A 74 -8.57 5.87 12.22
N ASP A 75 -8.82 4.56 12.30
CA ASP A 75 -7.94 3.57 12.96
C ASP A 75 -6.80 3.13 12.02
N ALA A 76 -5.73 3.93 12.00
CA ALA A 76 -4.57 3.70 11.15
C ALA A 76 -3.92 2.30 11.34
N PRO A 77 -3.69 1.81 12.59
CA PRO A 77 -3.23 0.45 12.82
C PRO A 77 -4.16 -0.64 12.26
N ALA A 78 -5.48 -0.50 12.41
CA ALA A 78 -6.43 -1.48 11.88
C ALA A 78 -6.40 -1.54 10.35
N VAL A 79 -6.33 -0.38 9.68
CA VAL A 79 -6.20 -0.31 8.22
C VAL A 79 -4.89 -0.97 7.75
N ALA A 80 -3.77 -0.65 8.40
CA ALA A 80 -2.48 -1.25 8.07
C ALA A 80 -2.48 -2.77 8.30
N SER A 81 -3.00 -3.21 9.46
CA SER A 81 -3.17 -4.62 9.81
C SER A 81 -4.00 -5.36 8.75
N MET A 82 -5.13 -4.81 8.33
CA MET A 82 -5.99 -5.40 7.31
C MET A 82 -5.24 -5.65 6.00
N PHE A 83 -4.58 -4.63 5.44
CA PHE A 83 -3.84 -4.79 4.19
C PHE A 83 -2.61 -5.67 4.31
N SER A 84 -1.98 -5.72 5.49
CA SER A 84 -0.86 -6.62 5.73
C SER A 84 -1.23 -8.11 5.69
N ARG A 85 -2.51 -8.46 5.96
CA ARG A 85 -3.02 -9.83 5.82
C ARG A 85 -3.28 -10.23 4.37
N LEU A 86 -3.45 -9.25 3.48
CA LEU A 86 -3.69 -9.47 2.05
C LEU A 86 -2.39 -9.61 1.24
N SER A 87 -1.24 -9.43 1.87
CA SER A 87 0.07 -9.41 1.21
C SER A 87 1.09 -10.24 1.99
N PRO A 88 1.88 -11.11 1.32
CA PRO A 88 2.98 -11.82 1.96
C PRO A 88 4.12 -10.89 2.42
N TYR A 89 4.19 -9.67 1.87
CA TYR A 89 5.18 -8.66 2.25
C TYR A 89 4.70 -7.73 3.36
N GLY A 90 3.40 -7.78 3.70
CA GLY A 90 2.79 -6.87 4.66
C GLY A 90 2.45 -5.50 4.07
N SER A 91 2.35 -4.50 4.96
CA SER A 91 2.12 -3.09 4.65
C SER A 91 2.99 -2.21 5.56
N ILE A 92 3.12 -0.93 5.25
CA ILE A 92 3.87 0.03 6.08
C ILE A 92 2.92 1.16 6.47
N LEU A 93 2.75 1.38 7.77
CA LEU A 93 2.05 2.54 8.31
C LEU A 93 3.07 3.66 8.53
N ILE A 94 2.75 4.86 8.06
CA ILE A 94 3.50 6.08 8.31
C ILE A 94 2.54 7.09 8.96
N ASP A 95 2.74 7.37 10.24
CA ASP A 95 2.02 8.37 11.01
C ASP A 95 2.76 9.70 10.95
N VAL A 96 2.02 10.77 10.70
CA VAL A 96 2.52 12.15 10.64
C VAL A 96 1.77 12.98 11.65
N ASN A 97 2.50 13.45 12.66
CA ASN A 97 2.00 14.44 13.60
C ASN A 97 2.71 15.76 13.33
N LEU A 98 2.07 16.66 12.58
CA LEU A 98 2.61 17.98 12.25
C LEU A 98 2.12 18.97 13.30
N VAL A 99 3.03 19.54 14.09
CA VAL A 99 2.71 20.68 14.96
C VAL A 99 3.06 21.95 14.19
N ASP A 100 2.06 22.78 13.93
CA ASP A 100 2.28 24.10 13.31
C ASP A 100 2.68 25.09 14.42
N ASP A 101 3.98 25.30 14.61
CA ASP A 101 4.54 26.27 15.56
C ASP A 101 4.32 27.70 15.03
N ALA A 102 3.13 28.25 15.24
CA ALA A 102 2.81 29.63 14.87
C ALA A 102 3.53 30.70 15.74
N ASP A 103 4.31 30.32 16.75
CA ASP A 103 4.95 31.23 17.72
C ASP A 103 6.48 31.04 17.88
N GLY A 104 7.15 30.32 16.97
CA GLY A 104 8.60 30.05 17.05
C GLY A 104 9.40 30.69 15.91
N PHE A 105 10.54 31.32 16.23
CA PHE A 105 11.46 31.98 15.30
C PHE A 105 12.20 31.04 14.30
N ASP A 106 11.72 29.82 14.10
CA ASP A 106 12.19 28.87 13.09
C ASP A 106 11.00 28.44 12.23
N ALA A 107 10.91 28.97 11.00
CA ALA A 107 9.94 28.52 10.01
C ALA A 107 10.36 27.14 9.50
N GLY A 108 10.06 26.10 10.27
CA GLY A 108 10.27 24.71 9.94
C GLY A 108 9.12 23.89 10.49
N ILE A 109 8.54 23.03 9.65
CA ILE A 109 7.47 22.10 10.05
C ILE A 109 8.06 21.14 11.11
N SER A 110 7.84 21.43 12.39
CA SER A 110 8.27 20.58 13.51
C SER A 110 7.24 19.47 13.69
N GLY A 111 7.44 18.36 12.96
CA GLY A 111 6.54 17.20 12.99
C GLY A 111 7.27 15.92 13.33
N ALA A 112 6.62 15.03 14.09
CA ALA A 112 7.10 13.68 14.31
C ALA A 112 6.52 12.75 13.24
N VAL A 113 7.37 12.23 12.35
CA VAL A 113 7.02 11.16 11.41
C VAL A 113 7.48 9.82 11.98
N ARG A 114 6.55 8.89 12.16
CA ARG A 114 6.85 7.52 12.59
C ARG A 114 6.44 6.54 11.51
N ALA A 115 7.28 5.56 11.22
CA ALA A 115 6.95 4.51 10.27
C ALA A 115 7.10 3.14 10.92
N ARG A 116 6.20 2.21 10.61
CA ARG A 116 6.29 0.83 11.11
C ARG A 116 5.72 -0.16 10.12
N ARG A 117 6.32 -1.35 10.07
CA ARG A 117 5.83 -2.44 9.22
C ARG A 117 4.70 -3.19 9.93
N PHE A 118 3.69 -3.58 9.18
CA PHE A 118 2.71 -4.59 9.60
C PHE A 118 2.88 -5.85 8.75
N LEU A 119 2.82 -7.03 9.37
CA LEU A 119 2.93 -8.31 8.68
C LEU A 119 1.95 -9.32 9.28
N GLY A 120 1.12 -9.95 8.45
CA GLY A 120 0.14 -10.94 8.92
C GLY A 120 -0.92 -10.37 9.88
N GLY A 121 -1.08 -9.05 9.93
CA GLY A 121 -1.97 -8.34 10.85
C GLY A 121 -1.32 -7.80 12.11
N GLU A 122 -0.05 -8.13 12.36
CA GLU A 122 0.66 -7.73 13.58
C GLU A 122 1.61 -6.56 13.29
N ALA A 123 1.73 -5.67 14.27
CA ALA A 123 2.65 -4.54 14.21
C ALA A 123 4.08 -5.03 14.47
N GLY A 124 4.98 -4.75 13.54
CA GLY A 124 6.40 -5.04 13.64
C GLY A 124 7.21 -3.86 14.20
N GLU A 125 8.52 -3.92 13.90
CA GLU A 125 9.50 -2.91 14.31
C GLU A 125 9.27 -1.56 13.64
N GLU A 126 9.62 -0.51 14.38
CA GLU A 126 9.68 0.85 13.86
C GLU A 126 10.79 0.96 12.82
N ILE A 127 10.47 1.59 11.70
CA ILE A 127 11.39 1.87 10.60
C ILE A 127 11.86 3.32 10.74
N PRO A 128 13.17 3.61 10.63
CA PRO A 128 13.64 4.99 10.59
C PRO A 128 12.99 5.76 9.43
N SER A 129 12.09 6.69 9.74
CA SER A 129 11.25 7.39 8.74
C SER A 129 12.06 8.13 7.70
N GLY A 130 13.16 8.78 8.10
CA GLY A 130 14.05 9.49 7.16
C GLY A 130 14.71 8.55 6.13
N LEU A 131 15.11 7.34 6.54
CA LEU A 131 15.67 6.35 5.63
C LEU A 131 14.59 5.79 4.69
N LEU A 132 13.40 5.53 5.24
CA LEU A 132 12.26 5.04 4.47
C LEU A 132 11.88 6.04 3.37
N LEU A 133 11.61 7.29 3.74
CA LEU A 133 11.18 8.32 2.78
C LEU A 133 12.24 8.60 1.71
N ASN A 134 13.53 8.53 2.05
CA ASN A 134 14.61 8.68 1.06
C ASN A 134 14.65 7.54 0.02
N THR A 135 14.11 6.36 0.35
CA THR A 135 14.11 5.19 -0.52
C THR A 135 12.83 5.06 -1.34
N LEU A 136 11.72 5.59 -0.83
CA LEU A 136 10.41 5.51 -1.47
C LEU A 136 10.29 6.48 -2.65
N ASP A 137 9.24 6.29 -3.44
CA ASP A 137 8.88 7.21 -4.50
C ASP A 137 8.66 8.64 -3.96
N PRO A 138 9.15 9.70 -4.65
CA PRO A 138 9.00 11.08 -4.20
C PRO A 138 7.55 11.52 -3.95
N LEU A 139 6.57 10.90 -4.62
CA LEU A 139 5.17 11.19 -4.36
C LEU A 139 4.75 10.78 -2.94
N VAL A 140 5.32 9.70 -2.39
CA VAL A 140 5.02 9.26 -1.02
C VAL A 140 5.44 10.32 0.00
N GLU A 141 6.63 10.89 -0.16
CA GLU A 141 7.12 11.97 0.69
C GLU A 141 6.21 13.19 0.60
N LYS A 142 5.87 13.65 -0.61
CA LYS A 142 4.97 14.79 -0.80
C LYS A 142 3.57 14.56 -0.21
N MET A 143 3.04 13.34 -0.32
CA MET A 143 1.76 12.94 0.28
C MET A 143 1.82 12.99 1.81
N VAL A 144 2.90 12.47 2.40
CA VAL A 144 3.17 12.50 3.84
C VAL A 144 3.24 13.95 4.34
N LEU A 145 3.94 14.82 3.61
CA LEU A 145 4.19 16.22 3.95
C LEU A 145 3.09 17.22 3.53
N ALA A 146 1.98 16.77 2.96
CA ALA A 146 0.88 17.62 2.43
C ALA A 146 1.24 18.48 1.21
N GLU A 147 2.39 18.27 0.57
CA GLU A 147 2.85 19.13 -0.54
C GLU A 147 2.07 18.87 -1.84
N GLU A 148 1.54 17.66 -2.00
CA GLU A 148 0.78 17.25 -3.18
C GLU A 148 -0.49 16.48 -2.74
N PRO A 149 -1.57 17.18 -2.38
CA PRO A 149 -2.74 16.56 -1.74
C PRO A 149 -3.66 15.78 -2.69
N ASP A 150 -3.60 16.04 -4.00
CA ASP A 150 -4.42 15.40 -5.03
C ASP A 150 -3.60 15.03 -6.27
N PRO A 151 -2.70 14.05 -6.17
CA PRO A 151 -1.89 13.60 -7.30
C PRO A 151 -2.72 12.89 -8.36
N GLU A 152 -2.16 12.79 -9.57
CA GLU A 152 -2.83 12.12 -10.69
C GLU A 152 -3.16 10.66 -10.37
N GLY A 153 -4.37 10.21 -10.74
CA GLY A 153 -4.82 8.85 -10.51
C GLY A 153 -5.34 8.57 -9.09
N THR A 154 -5.49 9.62 -8.26
CA THR A 154 -6.15 9.52 -6.97
C THR A 154 -7.59 9.03 -7.10
N ILE A 155 -7.97 8.10 -6.23
CA ILE A 155 -9.31 7.53 -6.13
C ILE A 155 -9.82 7.77 -4.72
N LEU A 156 -10.95 8.47 -4.60
CA LEU A 156 -11.69 8.57 -3.35
C LEU A 156 -12.60 7.35 -3.22
N THR A 157 -12.49 6.62 -2.12
CA THR A 157 -13.24 5.37 -1.96
C THR A 157 -14.75 5.59 -1.92
N ARG A 158 -15.20 6.77 -1.46
CA ARG A 158 -16.61 7.19 -1.48
C ARG A 158 -17.20 7.30 -2.89
N ASP A 159 -16.36 7.49 -3.91
CA ASP A 159 -16.78 7.65 -5.30
C ASP A 159 -16.81 6.31 -6.07
N ILE A 160 -16.46 5.20 -5.40
CA ILE A 160 -16.52 3.86 -5.99
C ILE A 160 -17.97 3.47 -6.23
N THR A 161 -18.31 3.25 -7.50
CA THR A 161 -19.65 2.79 -7.89
C THR A 161 -19.74 1.26 -7.93
N PRO A 162 -20.94 0.68 -7.77
CA PRO A 162 -21.15 -0.77 -7.91
C PRO A 162 -20.65 -1.33 -9.25
N GLN A 163 -20.78 -0.56 -10.33
CA GLN A 163 -20.33 -0.97 -11.67
C GLN A 163 -18.80 -1.08 -11.76
N MET A 164 -18.07 -0.19 -11.07
CA MET A 164 -16.61 -0.28 -10.97
C MET A 164 -16.18 -1.53 -10.22
N LEU A 165 -16.93 -1.88 -9.16
CA LEU A 165 -16.71 -3.08 -8.36
C LEU A 165 -16.95 -4.36 -9.19
N GLU A 166 -18.05 -4.41 -9.94
CA GLU A 166 -18.38 -5.51 -10.86
C GLU A 166 -17.31 -5.70 -11.94
N LYS A 167 -16.83 -4.60 -12.54
CA LYS A 167 -15.79 -4.64 -13.58
C LYS A 167 -14.47 -5.22 -13.06
N LEU A 168 -14.09 -4.87 -11.84
CA LEU A 168 -12.86 -5.37 -11.22
C LEU A 168 -12.99 -6.84 -10.77
N ALA A 169 -14.15 -7.23 -10.23
CA ALA A 169 -14.45 -8.63 -9.89
C ALA A 169 -14.44 -9.52 -11.15
N GLY A 170 -15.04 -9.07 -12.25
CA GLY A 170 -15.07 -9.82 -13.52
C GLY A 170 -13.73 -9.91 -14.23
N THR A 171 -12.77 -9.02 -13.92
CA THR A 171 -11.41 -9.09 -14.49
C THR A 171 -10.57 -10.21 -13.85
N ALA A 172 -10.92 -10.66 -12.64
CA ALA A 172 -10.21 -11.75 -11.95
C ALA A 172 -10.47 -13.13 -12.58
N GLU A 173 -11.62 -13.35 -13.22
CA GLU A 173 -12.00 -14.65 -13.80
C GLU A 173 -11.26 -15.01 -15.11
N ILE A 174 -10.48 -14.11 -15.71
CA ILE A 174 -9.83 -14.35 -17.03
C ILE A 174 -8.37 -14.82 -16.89
N ARG A 175 -7.84 -15.00 -15.67
CA ARG A 175 -6.43 -15.39 -15.43
C ARG A 175 -6.21 -16.82 -14.94
N ASP A 176 -7.23 -17.68 -14.97
CA ASP A 176 -7.06 -19.13 -14.85
C ASP A 176 -7.43 -19.82 -16.18
N SER A 177 -6.44 -19.95 -17.04
CA SER A 177 -6.44 -20.90 -18.15
C SER A 177 -5.14 -21.69 -18.03
N SER A 178 -5.28 -22.89 -17.51
CA SER A 178 -4.23 -23.84 -17.16
C SER A 178 -3.46 -24.39 -18.38
N PRO A 179 -2.59 -25.41 -18.18
CA PRO A 179 -1.14 -25.38 -18.30
C PRO A 179 -0.60 -25.59 -19.73
N SER A 180 0.65 -25.18 -19.96
CA SER A 180 1.46 -25.53 -21.13
C SER A 180 1.70 -27.04 -21.15
N GLU A 181 0.90 -27.78 -21.90
CA GLU A 181 1.16 -29.19 -22.21
C GLU A 181 2.27 -29.24 -23.27
N GLU A 182 3.52 -29.39 -22.83
CA GLU A 182 4.63 -29.75 -23.71
C GLU A 182 4.45 -31.20 -24.16
N PRO A 183 4.41 -31.50 -25.48
CA PRO A 183 4.41 -32.89 -25.92
C PRO A 183 5.80 -33.51 -25.73
N SER A 184 5.87 -34.57 -24.94
CA SER A 184 7.05 -35.42 -24.75
C SER A 184 7.47 -36.12 -26.06
N PRO A 185 8.76 -36.11 -26.46
CA PRO A 185 9.21 -36.76 -27.68
C PRO A 185 9.75 -38.16 -27.38
N SER A 186 8.88 -39.17 -27.33
CA SER A 186 9.25 -40.58 -27.42
C SER A 186 7.93 -41.37 -27.55
N GLU A 187 7.62 -42.10 -28.60
CA GLU A 187 8.36 -43.25 -29.11
C GLU A 187 7.73 -43.71 -30.45
N ARG A 188 8.58 -44.19 -31.36
CA ARG A 188 8.36 -45.32 -32.31
C ARG A 188 7.46 -45.08 -33.54
N GLU A 189 7.75 -45.58 -34.74
CA GLU A 189 8.66 -46.65 -35.22
C GLU A 189 8.87 -46.46 -36.75
N SER A 190 10.10 -46.48 -37.26
CA SER A 190 10.79 -47.64 -37.88
C SER A 190 10.23 -48.11 -39.23
N SER A 191 11.02 -47.93 -40.29
CA SER A 191 11.26 -48.88 -41.41
C SER A 191 12.36 -48.26 -42.28
N SER A 192 13.62 -48.63 -42.07
CA SER A 192 14.31 -49.75 -42.74
C SER A 192 14.98 -49.31 -44.03
N GLU A 193 16.28 -49.03 -43.98
CA GLU A 193 17.13 -49.39 -45.11
C GLU A 193 18.49 -49.85 -44.60
N GLN A 194 18.74 -51.13 -44.85
CA GLN A 194 19.96 -51.85 -44.53
C GLN A 194 21.04 -51.48 -45.52
N GLY A 195 22.29 -51.38 -45.06
CA GLY A 195 23.43 -51.24 -45.96
C GLY A 195 24.75 -51.06 -45.23
N SER A 196 25.30 -52.14 -44.68
CA SER A 196 26.76 -52.30 -44.57
C SER A 196 27.17 -53.29 -45.66
N PRO A 197 28.35 -53.11 -46.30
CA PRO A 197 29.54 -53.69 -45.69
C PRO A 197 30.83 -52.86 -45.84
N SER A 198 31.67 -52.99 -44.81
CA SER A 198 33.13 -53.15 -44.86
C SER A 198 33.77 -53.26 -46.25
N GLU A 199 34.81 -52.46 -46.53
CA GLU A 199 36.19 -52.95 -46.79
C GLU A 199 37.17 -51.80 -47.15
N ARG A 200 38.39 -51.91 -46.57
CA ARG A 200 39.73 -51.58 -47.13
C ARG A 200 40.21 -50.11 -47.20
N GLU A 201 41.31 -49.83 -46.48
CA GLU A 201 42.66 -49.48 -47.02
C GLU A 201 42.75 -47.98 -47.38
N SER A 202 43.71 -47.14 -46.98
CA SER A 202 45.12 -47.28 -46.60
C SER A 202 45.61 -45.98 -45.94
N HIS A 203 46.78 -46.03 -45.30
CA HIS A 203 47.85 -45.03 -45.18
C HIS A 203 47.54 -43.59 -45.65
N GLU A 204 47.86 -42.52 -44.92
CA GLU A 204 49.16 -42.14 -44.36
C GLU A 204 49.00 -40.93 -43.41
#